data_AF-X1HFL5-F1
#
_entry.id   AF-X1HFL5-F1
#
_cell.length_a   1.000
_cell.length_b   1.000
_cell.length_c   1.000
_cell.angle_alpha   90.00
_cell.angle_beta   90.00
_cell.angle_gamma   90.00
#
_symmetry.space_group_name_H-M   'P 1'
#
loop_
_entity.id
_entity.type
_entity.pdbx_description
1 polymer ?
#
loop_
_entity_poly.entity_id
_entity_poly.type
_entity_poly.pdbx_seq_one_letter_code
_entity_poly.pdbx_strand_id
1 'polypeptide(L)'
;NYQDERTGTWTIISMKEGKLVMEAWGRKYDLTPVSKTRFQAVDASFDNSIEFFHDDKGRIRKAKLTIEGGEEINLVKTRTLSPLTPAQLKEYAGEYYNDELPVTYKLAVEKGSLFFKHKNAPEGALKAMDHDKFTIRWFNIEFVRDKRKRIKGFVLGAGRAANIEFVKK
;
A
#
# COMPACT_ATOMS: atom_id res chain seq x y z
N ASN A 1 6.19 6.06 4.98
CA ASN A 1 5.71 4.72 4.60
C ASN A 1 6.83 3.97 3.91
N TYR A 2 6.72 2.66 3.78
CA TYR A 2 7.73 1.84 3.13
C TYR A 2 7.10 0.96 2.06
N GLN A 3 7.85 0.67 1.00
CA GLN A 3 7.44 -0.18 -0.09
C GLN A 3 8.41 -1.35 -0.24
N ASP A 4 7.88 -2.56 -0.43
CA ASP A 4 8.65 -3.74 -0.83
C ASP A 4 9.14 -3.56 -2.28
N GLU A 5 10.46 -3.61 -2.47
CA GLU A 5 11.10 -3.46 -3.79
C GLU A 5 10.72 -4.59 -4.76
N ARG A 6 10.34 -5.76 -4.24
CA ARG A 6 10.02 -6.94 -5.05
C ARG A 6 8.56 -6.95 -5.52
N THR A 7 7.62 -6.63 -4.64
CA THR A 7 6.17 -6.77 -4.94
C THR A 7 5.46 -5.43 -5.09
N GLY A 8 6.07 -4.32 -4.67
CA GLY A 8 5.41 -3.02 -4.58
C GLY A 8 4.41 -2.92 -3.42
N THR A 9 4.29 -3.96 -2.58
CA THR A 9 3.39 -3.97 -1.42
C THR A 9 3.83 -2.92 -0.39
N TRP A 10 2.84 -2.30 0.25
CA TRP A 10 3.07 -1.21 1.21
C TRP A 10 3.11 -1.71 2.65
N THR A 11 4.12 -1.25 3.39
CA THR A 11 4.18 -1.32 4.86
C THR A 11 4.07 0.08 5.42
N ILE A 12 3.07 0.30 6.28
CA ILE A 12 2.78 1.61 6.86
C ILE A 12 3.21 1.58 8.31
N ILE A 13 4.13 2.47 8.66
CA ILE A 13 4.58 2.66 10.05
C ILE A 13 3.97 3.96 10.56
N SER A 14 3.31 3.89 11.70
CA SER A 14 2.66 5.03 12.35
C SER A 14 2.94 5.01 13.85
N MET A 15 2.71 6.13 14.52
CA MET A 15 2.77 6.23 15.98
C MET A 15 1.34 6.39 16.50
N LYS A 16 0.94 5.57 17.46
CA LYS A 16 -0.35 5.66 18.15
C LYS A 16 -0.13 5.46 19.65
N GLU A 17 -0.58 6.42 20.46
CA GLU A 17 -0.49 6.33 21.93
C GLU A 17 0.94 6.02 22.44
N GLY A 18 1.95 6.59 21.78
CA GLY A 18 3.36 6.37 22.13
C GLY A 18 3.95 5.02 21.67
N LYS A 19 3.17 4.18 21.00
CA LYS A 19 3.64 2.92 20.40
C LYS A 19 3.75 3.03 18.89
N LEU A 20 4.77 2.37 18.32
CA LEU A 20 4.82 2.15 16.89
C LEU A 20 3.77 1.11 16.50
N VAL A 21 3.07 1.38 15.41
CA VAL A 21 2.11 0.46 14.81
C VAL A 21 2.53 0.22 13.37
N MET A 22 2.66 -1.06 13.02
CA MET A 22 2.89 -1.52 11.66
C MET A 22 1.58 -2.02 11.05
N GLU A 23 1.22 -1.47 9.90
CA GLU A 23 0.16 -2.00 9.04
C GLU A 23 0.79 -2.62 7.79
N ALA A 24 0.60 -3.93 7.63
CA ALA A 24 1.12 -4.73 6.52
C ALA A 24 0.15 -5.87 6.22
N TRP A 25 -0.03 -6.18 4.93
CA TRP A 25 -0.96 -7.22 4.43
C TRP A 25 -2.39 -7.11 4.98
N GLY A 26 -2.86 -5.89 5.22
CA GLY A 26 -4.19 -5.63 5.76
C GLY A 26 -4.38 -6.00 7.24
N ARG A 27 -3.29 -6.26 7.97
CA ARG A 27 -3.28 -6.43 9.43
C ARG A 27 -2.51 -5.29 10.08
N LYS A 28 -2.81 -5.05 11.35
CA LYS A 28 -2.11 -4.07 12.19
C LYS A 28 -1.45 -4.81 13.35
N TYR A 29 -0.22 -4.41 13.65
CA TYR A 29 0.59 -4.96 14.72
C TYR A 29 1.12 -3.81 15.56
N ASP A 30 0.88 -3.86 16.86
CA ASP A 30 1.63 -3.04 17.80
C ASP A 30 3.09 -3.52 17.80
N LEU A 31 4.02 -2.59 17.86
CA LEU A 31 5.45 -2.86 17.83
C LEU A 31 6.09 -2.51 19.17
N THR A 32 6.84 -3.45 19.74
CA THR A 32 7.66 -3.24 20.93
C THR A 32 9.13 -3.10 20.55
N PRO A 33 9.88 -2.17 21.17
CA PRO A 33 11.31 -2.03 20.90
C PRO A 33 12.09 -3.23 21.43
N VAL A 34 12.96 -3.78 20.58
CA VAL A 34 13.99 -4.76 20.97
C VAL A 34 15.35 -4.08 21.04
N SER A 35 15.57 -3.10 20.17
CA SER A 35 16.75 -2.22 20.18
C SER A 35 16.36 -0.81 19.71
N LYS A 36 17.35 0.07 19.51
CA LYS A 36 17.12 1.41 18.93
C LYS A 36 16.58 1.37 17.50
N THR A 37 16.87 0.30 16.75
CA THR A 37 16.52 0.16 15.33
C THR A 37 15.57 -0.99 15.06
N ARG A 38 15.46 -1.97 15.97
CA ARG A 38 14.67 -3.18 15.79
C ARG A 38 13.45 -3.23 16.70
N PHE A 39 12.31 -3.57 16.12
CA PHE A 39 11.04 -3.69 16.80
C PHE A 39 10.38 -5.02 16.48
N GLN A 40 9.70 -5.61 17.46
CA GLN A 40 8.98 -6.87 17.36
C GLN A 40 7.47 -6.61 17.29
N ALA A 41 6.75 -7.32 16.42
CA ALA A 41 5.30 -7.31 16.41
C ALA A 41 4.74 -8.08 17.61
N VAL A 42 3.80 -7.46 18.31
CA VAL A 42 3.04 -8.07 19.40
C VAL A 42 1.80 -8.76 18.83
N ASP A 43 1.39 -9.88 19.43
CA ASP A 43 0.21 -10.67 19.06
C ASP A 43 0.18 -11.12 17.58
N ALA A 44 1.36 -11.18 16.95
CA ALA A 44 1.52 -11.78 15.63
C ALA A 44 1.55 -13.31 15.77
N SER A 45 0.97 -14.01 14.79
CA SER A 45 1.02 -15.48 14.73
C SER A 45 2.43 -16.04 14.57
N PHE A 46 3.40 -15.19 14.21
CA PHE A 46 4.80 -15.50 13.97
C PHE A 46 5.67 -14.37 14.50
N ASP A 47 6.96 -14.66 14.71
CA ASP A 47 7.96 -13.69 15.19
C ASP A 47 8.32 -12.65 14.12
N ASN A 48 7.33 -11.85 13.72
CA ASN A 48 7.49 -10.78 12.75
C ASN A 48 8.23 -9.60 13.40
N SER A 49 9.26 -9.10 12.74
CA SER A 49 10.05 -7.96 13.25
C SER A 49 10.42 -7.00 12.14
N ILE A 50 10.60 -5.73 12.48
CA ILE A 50 11.08 -4.72 11.55
C ILE A 50 12.34 -4.05 12.10
N GLU A 51 13.35 -3.90 11.26
CA GLU A 51 14.58 -3.18 11.55
C GLU A 51 14.75 -1.98 10.61
N PHE A 52 15.10 -0.82 11.17
CA PHE A 52 15.29 0.43 10.44
C PHE A 52 16.77 0.74 10.22
N PHE A 53 17.12 1.11 8.98
CA PHE A 53 18.49 1.42 8.59
C PHE A 53 18.64 2.89 8.19
N HIS A 54 19.67 3.52 8.74
CA HIS A 54 20.05 4.90 8.45
C HIS A 54 20.96 4.97 7.23
N ASP A 55 20.84 6.05 6.46
CA ASP A 55 21.85 6.44 5.47
C ASP A 55 23.05 7.12 6.16
N ASP A 56 24.11 7.40 5.39
CA ASP A 56 25.33 8.07 5.89
C ASP A 56 25.08 9.44 6.53
N LYS A 57 23.90 10.02 6.33
CA LYS A 57 23.46 11.30 6.92
C LYS A 57 22.56 11.08 8.14
N GLY A 58 22.48 9.86 8.67
CA GLY A 58 21.68 9.52 9.84
C GLY A 58 20.18 9.50 9.60
N ARG A 59 19.71 9.44 8.35
CA ARG A 59 18.27 9.44 8.03
C ARG A 59 17.82 8.02 7.76
N ILE A 60 16.71 7.59 8.38
CA ILE A 60 16.11 6.29 8.06
C ILE A 60 15.63 6.30 6.60
N ARG A 61 16.16 5.41 5.77
CA ARG A 61 15.83 5.27 4.34
C ARG A 61 15.41 3.87 3.94
N LYS A 62 15.85 2.86 4.66
CA LYS A 62 15.52 1.47 4.41
C LYS A 62 14.99 0.84 5.69
N ALA A 63 14.20 -0.21 5.52
CA ALA A 63 13.86 -1.12 6.58
C ALA A 63 13.98 -2.55 6.07
N LYS A 64 14.08 -3.49 6.99
CA LYS A 64 13.99 -4.92 6.70
C LYS A 64 12.89 -5.50 7.57
N LEU A 65 11.95 -6.19 6.95
CA LEU A 65 10.86 -6.89 7.63
C LEU A 65 11.17 -8.39 7.59
N THR A 66 11.31 -9.00 8.75
CA THR A 66 11.43 -10.45 8.89
C THR A 66 10.05 -11.01 9.21
N ILE A 67 9.63 -12.03 8.47
CA ILE A 67 8.35 -12.71 8.66
C ILE A 67 8.53 -14.20 8.97
N GLU A 68 7.40 -14.93 9.06
CA GLU A 68 7.37 -16.39 9.21
C GLU A 68 8.39 -17.11 8.31
N GLY A 69 9.04 -18.12 8.87
CA GLY A 69 10.08 -18.89 8.16
C GLY A 69 11.41 -18.16 7.99
N GLY A 70 11.56 -16.95 8.56
CA GLY A 70 12.77 -16.15 8.47
C GLY A 70 12.92 -15.43 7.13
N GLU A 71 11.87 -15.35 6.31
CA GLU A 71 11.92 -14.58 5.07
C GLU A 71 12.16 -13.10 5.39
N GLU A 72 13.13 -12.51 4.68
CA GLU A 72 13.46 -11.10 4.80
C GLU A 72 12.92 -10.33 3.59
N ILE A 73 12.20 -9.24 3.87
CA ILE A 73 11.65 -8.32 2.87
C ILE A 73 12.37 -6.99 2.99
N ASN A 74 13.03 -6.59 1.90
CA ASN A 74 13.69 -5.31 1.81
C ASN A 74 12.66 -4.21 1.51
N LEU A 75 12.68 -3.19 2.35
CA LEU A 75 11.72 -2.10 2.31
C LEU A 75 12.43 -0.77 2.08
N VAL A 76 11.95 0.00 1.12
CA VAL A 76 12.44 1.36 0.87
C VAL A 76 11.46 2.39 1.40
N LYS A 77 11.98 3.37 2.13
CA LYS A 77 11.16 4.46 2.67
C LYS A 77 10.72 5.38 1.54
N THR A 78 9.41 5.58 1.44
CA THR A 78 8.80 6.50 0.49
C THR A 78 8.45 7.82 1.14
N ARG A 79 8.25 8.83 0.30
CA ARG A 79 7.73 10.13 0.73
C ARG A 79 6.30 9.97 1.24
N THR A 80 5.93 10.75 2.24
CA THR A 80 4.54 10.84 2.68
C THR A 80 3.80 11.78 1.73
N LEU A 81 2.77 11.27 1.06
CA LEU A 81 1.85 12.08 0.27
C LEU A 81 0.85 12.78 1.20
N SER A 82 0.59 14.07 0.97
CA SER A 82 -0.51 14.77 1.62
C SER A 82 -1.85 14.13 1.22
N PRO A 83 -2.86 14.10 2.11
CA PRO A 83 -4.17 13.58 1.76
C PRO A 83 -4.74 14.28 0.51
N LEU A 84 -5.25 13.48 -0.43
CA LEU A 84 -5.89 14.00 -1.63
C LEU A 84 -7.28 14.57 -1.31
N THR A 85 -7.61 15.70 -1.92
CA THR A 85 -8.96 16.26 -1.82
C THR A 85 -9.97 15.39 -2.57
N PRO A 86 -11.28 15.46 -2.24
CA PRO A 86 -12.31 14.76 -2.99
C PRO A 86 -12.32 15.13 -4.48
N ALA A 87 -11.97 16.38 -4.84
CA ALA A 87 -11.88 16.82 -6.23
C ALA A 87 -10.74 16.11 -6.98
N GLN A 88 -9.56 15.97 -6.36
CA GLN A 88 -8.45 15.20 -6.94
C GLN A 88 -8.79 13.71 -7.04
N LEU A 89 -9.51 13.16 -6.04
CA LEU A 89 -9.92 11.75 -6.06
C LEU A 89 -10.89 11.43 -7.20
N LYS A 90 -11.68 12.40 -7.66
CA LYS A 90 -12.62 12.20 -8.79
C LYS A 90 -11.92 11.84 -10.09
N GLU A 91 -10.65 12.20 -10.29
CA GLU A 91 -9.89 11.81 -11.49
C GLU A 91 -9.79 10.28 -11.64
N TYR A 92 -9.69 9.59 -10.51
CA TYR A 92 -9.54 8.13 -10.43
C TYR A 92 -10.88 7.39 -10.43
N ALA A 93 -12.01 8.08 -10.23
CA ALA A 93 -13.32 7.46 -10.29
C ALA A 93 -13.68 7.05 -11.74
N GLY A 94 -14.45 5.98 -11.87
CA GLY A 94 -14.86 5.42 -13.16
C GLY A 94 -15.04 3.91 -13.12
N GLU A 95 -15.32 3.34 -14.29
CA GLU A 95 -15.39 1.89 -14.48
C GLU A 95 -14.12 1.41 -15.19
N TYR A 96 -13.60 0.29 -14.74
CA TYR A 96 -12.33 -0.28 -15.16
C TYR A 96 -12.54 -1.76 -15.47
N TYR A 97 -12.19 -2.18 -16.68
CA TYR A 97 -12.41 -3.53 -17.18
C TYR A 97 -11.10 -4.26 -17.39
N ASN A 98 -11.09 -5.55 -17.09
CA ASN A 98 -9.99 -6.45 -17.43
C ASN A 98 -10.50 -7.44 -18.49
N ASP A 99 -9.78 -7.56 -19.60
CA ASP A 99 -10.15 -8.43 -20.72
C ASP A 99 -9.87 -9.92 -20.40
N GLU A 100 -8.84 -10.20 -19.60
CA GLU A 100 -8.39 -11.56 -19.25
C GLU A 100 -9.28 -12.21 -18.17
N LEU A 101 -9.75 -11.39 -17.23
CA LEU A 101 -10.62 -11.69 -16.13
C LEU A 101 -11.86 -10.82 -16.36
N PRO A 102 -12.93 -11.32 -17.01
CA PRO A 102 -14.07 -10.53 -17.49
C PRO A 102 -14.89 -9.93 -16.34
N VAL A 103 -14.29 -8.96 -15.66
CA VAL A 103 -14.70 -8.33 -14.42
C VAL A 103 -14.54 -6.82 -14.64
N THR A 104 -15.58 -6.09 -14.25
CA THR A 104 -15.53 -4.62 -14.21
C THR A 104 -15.48 -4.16 -12.76
N TYR A 105 -14.43 -3.43 -12.40
CA TYR A 105 -14.37 -2.70 -11.14
C TYR A 105 -14.82 -1.26 -11.32
N LYS A 106 -15.75 -0.84 -10.47
CA LYS A 106 -16.16 0.56 -10.35
C LYS A 106 -15.42 1.20 -9.18
N LEU A 107 -14.80 2.35 -9.40
CA LEU A 107 -14.21 3.18 -8.36
C LEU A 107 -15.07 4.44 -8.17
N ALA A 108 -15.42 4.75 -6.93
CA ALA A 108 -16.26 5.90 -6.59
C ALA A 108 -15.72 6.64 -5.36
N VAL A 109 -15.93 7.95 -5.33
CA VAL A 109 -15.61 8.79 -4.16
C VAL A 109 -16.81 8.81 -3.23
N GLU A 110 -16.62 8.39 -1.99
CA GLU A 110 -17.64 8.44 -0.94
C GLU A 110 -17.03 8.96 0.35
N LYS A 111 -17.75 9.84 1.06
CA LYS A 111 -17.28 10.42 2.33
C LYS A 111 -15.83 10.96 2.25
N GLY A 112 -15.45 11.50 1.08
CA GLY A 112 -14.12 12.06 0.82
C GLY A 112 -12.99 11.05 0.57
N SER A 113 -13.27 9.75 0.40
CA SER A 113 -12.28 8.73 0.07
C SER A 113 -12.68 7.94 -1.16
N LEU A 114 -11.72 7.29 -1.84
CA LEU A 114 -11.96 6.46 -3.01
C LEU A 114 -12.23 5.01 -2.58
N PHE A 115 -13.24 4.36 -3.17
CA PHE A 115 -13.65 2.99 -2.84
C PHE A 115 -13.87 2.16 -4.08
N PHE A 116 -13.60 0.86 -4.00
CA PHE A 116 -14.17 -0.10 -4.94
C PHE A 116 -15.67 -0.30 -4.70
N LYS A 117 -16.43 -0.44 -5.78
CA LYS A 117 -17.88 -0.64 -5.84
C LYS A 117 -18.22 -1.91 -6.59
N HIS A 118 -17.78 -3.03 -6.03
CA HIS A 118 -18.04 -4.35 -6.57
C HIS A 118 -18.13 -5.37 -5.43
N LYS A 119 -19.07 -6.32 -5.50
CA LYS A 119 -19.35 -7.29 -4.42
C LYS A 119 -18.14 -8.11 -3.99
N ASN A 120 -17.24 -8.40 -4.93
CA ASN A 120 -16.03 -9.19 -4.71
C ASN A 120 -14.74 -8.34 -4.64
N ALA A 121 -14.87 -7.01 -4.56
CA ALA A 121 -13.70 -6.15 -4.40
C ALA A 121 -13.35 -5.96 -2.92
N PRO A 122 -12.10 -5.54 -2.62
CA PRO A 122 -11.70 -5.29 -1.25
C PRO A 122 -12.57 -4.22 -0.59
N GLU A 123 -13.11 -4.53 0.58
CA GLU A 123 -13.81 -3.55 1.39
C GLU A 123 -12.83 -2.56 2.04
N GLY A 124 -13.20 -1.28 2.03
CA GLY A 124 -12.44 -0.20 2.65
C GLY A 124 -12.06 0.92 1.68
N ALA A 125 -11.55 2.00 2.26
CA ALA A 125 -11.05 3.14 1.50
C ALA A 125 -9.67 2.82 0.92
N LEU A 126 -9.45 3.17 -0.35
CA LEU A 126 -8.12 3.17 -0.95
C LEU A 126 -7.31 4.30 -0.32
N LYS A 127 -6.10 3.97 0.12
CA LYS A 127 -5.17 4.93 0.69
C LYS A 127 -4.16 5.35 -0.38
N ALA A 128 -4.11 6.64 -0.68
CA ALA A 128 -3.08 7.20 -1.54
C ALA A 128 -1.71 7.14 -0.82
N MET A 129 -0.75 6.48 -1.45
CA MET A 129 0.59 6.26 -0.89
C MET A 129 1.65 7.09 -1.60
N ASP A 130 1.45 7.34 -2.89
CA ASP A 130 2.24 8.24 -3.74
C ASP A 130 1.36 8.74 -4.90
N HIS A 131 1.89 9.61 -5.75
CA HIS A 131 1.22 10.05 -6.98
C HIS A 131 0.79 8.84 -7.81
N ASP A 132 -0.51 8.76 -8.15
CA ASP A 132 -1.13 7.65 -8.88
C ASP A 132 -0.98 6.25 -8.22
N LYS A 133 -0.47 6.15 -6.98
CA LYS A 133 -0.27 4.88 -6.27
C LYS A 133 -1.14 4.79 -5.04
N PHE A 134 -2.00 3.78 -5.01
CA PHE A 134 -2.94 3.53 -3.95
C PHE A 134 -2.75 2.12 -3.38
N THR A 135 -3.20 1.92 -2.15
CA THR A 135 -3.20 0.60 -1.51
C THR A 135 -4.51 0.37 -0.77
N ILE A 136 -4.90 -0.90 -0.69
CA ILE A 136 -5.98 -1.38 0.18
C ILE A 136 -5.67 -2.81 0.61
N ARG A 137 -5.51 -3.03 1.92
CA ARG A 137 -5.11 -4.32 2.50
C ARG A 137 -3.79 -4.82 1.89
N TRP A 138 -3.81 -5.89 1.10
CA TRP A 138 -2.64 -6.43 0.40
C TRP A 138 -2.60 -6.06 -1.09
N PHE A 139 -3.57 -5.29 -1.58
CA PHE A 139 -3.61 -4.85 -2.98
C PHE A 139 -2.88 -3.52 -3.16
N ASN A 140 -2.02 -3.45 -4.17
CA ASN A 140 -1.45 -2.22 -4.69
C ASN A 140 -2.11 -1.87 -6.03
N ILE A 141 -2.51 -0.61 -6.17
CA ILE A 141 -3.11 -0.08 -7.39
C ILE A 141 -2.20 1.02 -7.92
N GLU A 142 -1.71 0.86 -9.14
CA GLU A 142 -0.93 1.88 -9.84
C GLU A 142 -1.72 2.37 -11.04
N PHE A 143 -2.22 3.60 -10.96
CA PHE A 143 -2.95 4.20 -12.07
C PHE A 143 -2.00 4.58 -13.20
N VAL A 144 -2.44 4.32 -14.43
CA VAL A 144 -1.69 4.61 -15.65
C VAL A 144 -2.37 5.75 -16.37
N ARG A 145 -1.60 6.76 -16.76
CA ARG A 145 -2.10 7.92 -17.52
C ARG A 145 -1.76 7.81 -19.00
N ASP A 146 -2.62 8.36 -19.85
CA ASP A 146 -2.37 8.50 -21.29
C ASP A 146 -1.42 9.68 -21.59
N LYS A 147 -1.09 9.88 -22.87
CA LYS A 147 -0.24 11.00 -23.33
C LYS A 147 -0.82 12.39 -23.02
N ARG A 148 -2.12 12.48 -22.71
CA ARG A 148 -2.82 13.71 -22.32
C ARG A 148 -2.98 13.83 -20.79
N LYS A 149 -2.26 13.01 -20.02
CA LYS A 149 -2.29 12.96 -18.55
C LYS A 149 -3.64 12.55 -17.93
N ARG A 150 -4.51 11.91 -18.71
CA ARG A 150 -5.79 11.38 -18.23
C ARG A 150 -5.61 9.94 -17.76
N ILE A 151 -6.33 9.53 -16.71
CA ILE A 151 -6.32 8.13 -16.26
C ILE A 151 -6.83 7.23 -17.40
N LYS A 152 -5.96 6.36 -17.91
CA LYS A 152 -6.25 5.34 -18.92
C LYS A 152 -6.71 4.03 -18.28
N GLY A 153 -6.26 3.75 -17.07
CA GLY A 153 -6.48 2.48 -16.40
C GLY A 153 -5.68 2.38 -15.11
N PHE A 154 -5.58 1.18 -14.57
CA PHE A 154 -4.66 0.88 -13.49
C PHE A 154 -4.11 -0.55 -13.60
N VAL A 155 -2.98 -0.77 -12.96
CA VAL A 155 -2.40 -2.10 -12.74
C VAL A 155 -2.66 -2.49 -11.28
N LEU A 156 -3.22 -3.68 -11.09
CA LEU A 156 -3.46 -4.27 -9.79
C LEU A 156 -2.35 -5.28 -9.46
N GLY A 157 -1.78 -5.16 -8.28
CA GLY A 157 -0.96 -6.18 -7.65
C GLY A 157 -1.57 -6.67 -6.35
N ALA A 158 -1.29 -7.93 -6.01
CA ALA A 158 -1.75 -8.66 -4.84
C ALA A 158 -0.61 -9.56 -4.34
N GLY A 159 0.43 -8.94 -3.77
CA GLY A 159 1.64 -9.65 -3.38
C GLY A 159 2.43 -10.18 -4.59
N ARG A 160 2.55 -11.50 -4.72
CA ARG A 160 3.29 -12.13 -5.83
C ARG A 160 2.49 -12.16 -7.15
N ALA A 161 1.17 -12.12 -7.09
CA ALA A 161 0.35 -11.92 -8.28
C ALA A 161 0.36 -10.44 -8.61
N ALA A 162 0.97 -10.06 -9.74
CA ALA A 162 1.14 -8.67 -10.15
C ALA A 162 0.76 -8.50 -11.62
N ASN A 163 0.75 -7.26 -12.10
CA ASN A 163 0.53 -6.90 -13.50
C ASN A 163 -0.86 -7.24 -14.05
N ILE A 164 -1.89 -7.24 -13.20
CA ILE A 164 -3.27 -7.43 -13.65
C ILE A 164 -3.81 -6.07 -14.13
N GLU A 165 -3.91 -5.90 -15.44
CA GLU A 165 -4.26 -4.61 -16.05
C GLU A 165 -5.77 -4.39 -16.12
N PHE A 166 -6.23 -3.20 -15.76
CA PHE A 166 -7.61 -2.77 -15.99
C PHE A 166 -7.63 -1.49 -16.82
N VAL A 167 -8.43 -1.47 -17.87
CA VAL A 167 -8.61 -0.33 -18.77
C VAL A 167 -9.85 0.45 -18.36
N LYS A 168 -9.73 1.77 -18.28
CA LYS A 168 -10.86 2.67 -18.00
C LYS A 168 -11.82 2.67 -19.19
N LYS A 169 -13.12 2.45 -18.91
CA LYS A 169 -14.20 2.58 -19.89
C LYS A 169 -14.55 4.04 -20.17
#